data_AF-A0ABD5VKQ5-F1
#
_entry.id   AF-A0ABD5VKQ5-F1
#
_cell.length_a   1.000
_cell.length_b   1.000
_cell.length_c   1.000
_cell.angle_alpha   90.00
_cell.angle_beta   90.00
_cell.angle_gamma   90.00
#
_symmetry.space_group_name_H-M   'P 1'
#
loop_
_entity.id
_entity.type
_entity.pdbx_description
1 polymer ?
#
loop_
_entity_poly.entity_id
_entity_poly.type
_entity_poly.pdbx_seq_one_letter_code
_entity_poly.pdbx_strand_id
1 'polypeptide(L)'
;MDENTKRFINPRILYRQAINFERLINHLEKSSVSVEKTVNLLEDLAVLKEIHGFEPIGIQIAETRDQLLEENTMKTAWGLAKTQVSDGDHDRLYRLSERWKTRFQDTVNEKVFTTTAFTDIPPAKLSKGAEAFFSIEIGEEFSDEVRDLNEACTNLLCANHTSAEFMALRGTEGVIRKWFDHETDEDIEYKDWYGAIDRMTSDETVPPRKDLKLLDYLRDRRNEVAHPDRHSTKRDAENTLRNAFEVTESLIRDIQEPE
;
A
#
# COMPACT_ATOMS: atom_id res chain seq x y z
N MET A 1 12.66 -32.74 -2.11
CA MET A 1 12.06 -31.42 -2.41
C MET A 1 12.28 -30.57 -1.18
N ASP A 2 12.93 -29.43 -1.35
CA ASP A 2 13.49 -28.64 -0.24
C ASP A 2 12.36 -27.92 0.53
N GLU A 3 12.02 -28.44 1.72
CA GLU A 3 10.95 -27.94 2.62
C GLU A 3 11.21 -26.52 3.17
N ASN A 4 12.33 -25.89 2.84
CA ASN A 4 12.78 -24.64 3.44
C ASN A 4 12.75 -23.41 2.53
N THR A 5 12.09 -23.47 1.36
CA THR A 5 11.87 -22.26 0.56
C THR A 5 10.80 -21.39 1.20
N LYS A 6 11.24 -20.47 2.08
CA LYS A 6 10.41 -19.38 2.63
C LYS A 6 9.69 -18.68 1.48
N ARG A 7 8.37 -18.90 1.34
CA ARG A 7 7.56 -18.21 0.34
C ARG A 7 7.18 -16.82 0.86
N PHE A 8 7.40 -15.82 0.02
CA PHE A 8 6.99 -14.46 0.34
C PHE A 8 5.46 -14.38 0.36
N ILE A 9 4.90 -13.86 1.45
CA ILE A 9 3.47 -13.62 1.58
C ILE A 9 3.24 -12.12 1.54
N ASN A 10 2.39 -11.66 0.62
CA ASN A 10 2.06 -10.24 0.53
C ASN A 10 1.34 -9.79 1.83
N PRO A 11 1.89 -8.81 2.58
CA PRO A 11 1.30 -8.34 3.84
C PRO A 11 -0.14 -7.83 3.69
N ARG A 12 -0.52 -7.30 2.51
CA ARG A 12 -1.90 -6.86 2.23
C ARG A 12 -2.89 -8.02 2.28
N ILE A 13 -2.46 -9.22 1.89
CA ILE A 13 -3.30 -10.42 1.96
C ILE A 13 -3.54 -10.78 3.43
N LEU A 14 -2.48 -10.82 4.25
CA LEU A 14 -2.60 -11.11 5.68
C LEU A 14 -3.45 -10.08 6.41
N TYR A 15 -3.26 -8.79 6.11
CA TYR A 15 -4.09 -7.71 6.65
C TYR A 15 -5.56 -7.86 6.27
N ARG A 16 -5.86 -8.19 5.01
CA ARG A 16 -7.24 -8.47 4.56
C ARG A 16 -7.86 -9.63 5.33
N GLN A 17 -7.09 -10.71 5.56
CA GLN A 17 -7.60 -11.86 6.31
C GLN A 17 -7.84 -11.55 7.79
N ALA A 18 -6.99 -10.73 8.41
CA ALA A 18 -7.25 -10.23 9.76
C ALA A 18 -8.58 -9.45 9.84
N ILE A 19 -8.86 -8.56 8.87
CA ILE A 19 -10.14 -7.84 8.79
C ILE A 19 -11.31 -8.82 8.62
N ASN A 20 -11.17 -9.85 7.77
CA ASN A 20 -12.22 -10.83 7.54
C ASN A 20 -12.54 -11.65 8.80
N PHE A 21 -11.54 -11.97 9.63
CA PHE A 21 -11.76 -12.59 10.94
C PHE A 21 -12.59 -11.68 11.85
N GLU A 22 -12.24 -10.39 11.96
CA GLU A 22 -13.03 -9.45 12.77
C GLU A 22 -14.45 -9.30 12.26
N ARG A 23 -14.65 -9.28 10.93
CA ARG A 23 -15.99 -9.22 10.34
C ARG A 23 -16.82 -10.45 10.68
N LEU A 24 -16.23 -11.64 10.66
CA LEU A 24 -16.90 -12.89 11.04
C LEU A 24 -17.26 -12.89 12.52
N ILE A 25 -16.32 -12.56 13.41
CA ILE A 25 -16.55 -12.54 14.86
C ILE A 25 -17.62 -11.51 15.22
N ASN A 26 -17.50 -10.26 14.76
CA ASN A 26 -18.50 -9.22 15.00
C ASN A 26 -19.88 -9.57 14.42
N HIS A 27 -19.93 -10.39 13.37
CA HIS A 27 -21.18 -10.91 12.82
C HIS A 27 -21.78 -11.99 13.73
N LEU A 28 -20.94 -12.86 14.29
CA LEU A 28 -21.31 -13.92 15.24
C LEU A 28 -21.52 -13.43 16.69
N GLU A 29 -21.27 -12.16 17.01
CA GLU A 29 -21.66 -11.59 18.32
C GLU A 29 -23.12 -11.12 18.35
N LYS A 30 -23.78 -11.11 17.18
CA LYS A 30 -25.15 -10.62 17.06
C LYS A 30 -26.12 -11.70 17.51
N SER A 31 -27.21 -11.28 18.16
CA SER A 31 -28.30 -12.17 18.59
C SER A 31 -29.02 -12.90 17.46
N SER A 32 -28.87 -12.45 16.21
CA SER A 32 -29.43 -13.09 15.02
C SER A 32 -28.42 -13.05 13.88
N VAL A 33 -28.02 -14.22 13.41
CA VAL A 33 -26.95 -14.40 12.43
C VAL A 33 -27.52 -15.03 11.15
N SER A 34 -27.38 -14.32 10.03
CA SER A 34 -27.78 -14.84 8.72
C SER A 34 -26.84 -15.95 8.24
N VAL A 35 -27.40 -17.06 7.75
CA VAL A 35 -26.62 -18.16 7.14
C VAL A 35 -25.85 -17.66 5.92
N GLU A 36 -26.51 -16.94 5.02
CA GLU A 36 -25.92 -16.41 3.78
C GLU A 36 -24.69 -15.55 4.08
N LYS A 37 -24.83 -14.57 4.98
CA LYS A 37 -23.72 -13.69 5.34
C LYS A 37 -22.58 -14.46 6.02
N THR A 38 -22.90 -15.48 6.81
CA THR A 38 -21.89 -16.34 7.46
C THR A 38 -21.11 -17.13 6.42
N VAL A 39 -21.80 -17.73 5.44
CA VAL A 39 -21.18 -18.47 4.34
C VAL A 39 -20.25 -17.56 3.54
N ASN A 40 -20.69 -16.36 3.16
CA ASN A 40 -19.86 -15.41 2.40
C ASN A 40 -18.58 -15.03 3.17
N LEU A 41 -18.69 -14.78 4.48
CA LEU A 41 -17.52 -14.44 5.31
C LEU A 41 -16.57 -15.64 5.48
N LEU A 42 -17.10 -16.86 5.58
CA LEU A 42 -16.27 -18.08 5.59
C LEU A 42 -15.61 -18.31 4.23
N GLU A 43 -16.27 -18.02 3.12
CA GLU A 43 -15.69 -18.11 1.79
C GLU A 43 -14.53 -17.13 1.60
N ASP A 44 -14.69 -15.87 2.04
CA ASP A 44 -13.63 -14.87 2.03
C ASP A 44 -12.38 -15.32 2.81
N LEU A 45 -12.57 -16.05 3.91
CA LEU A 45 -11.51 -16.59 4.75
C LEU A 45 -10.93 -17.91 4.21
N ALA A 46 -11.72 -18.72 3.50
CA ALA A 46 -11.30 -20.01 2.96
C ALA A 46 -10.14 -19.89 1.96
N VAL A 47 -9.91 -18.70 1.39
CA VAL A 47 -8.75 -18.36 0.56
C VAL A 47 -7.42 -18.63 1.28
N LEU A 48 -7.39 -18.64 2.62
CA LEU A 48 -6.23 -19.04 3.42
C LEU A 48 -5.69 -20.43 3.03
N LYS A 49 -6.51 -21.32 2.46
CA LYS A 49 -6.10 -22.66 2.06
C LYS A 49 -5.06 -22.65 0.93
N GLU A 50 -5.01 -21.57 0.16
CA GLU A 50 -4.09 -21.37 -0.96
C GLU A 50 -2.82 -20.60 -0.53
N ILE A 51 -2.73 -20.19 0.75
CA ILE A 51 -1.60 -19.41 1.26
C ILE A 51 -0.67 -20.31 2.05
N HIS A 52 0.60 -20.29 1.66
CA HIS A 52 1.62 -21.09 2.30
C HIS A 52 1.72 -20.83 3.81
N GLY A 53 1.66 -21.90 4.62
CA GLY A 53 1.68 -21.85 6.07
C GLY A 53 0.29 -21.70 6.72
N PHE A 54 -0.74 -21.36 5.95
CA PHE A 54 -2.12 -21.17 6.43
C PHE A 54 -3.09 -22.24 5.91
N GLU A 55 -2.61 -23.20 5.13
CA GLU A 55 -3.41 -24.24 4.49
C GLU A 55 -4.33 -24.97 5.48
N PRO A 56 -3.83 -25.41 6.67
CA PRO A 56 -4.67 -26.14 7.63
C PRO A 56 -5.84 -25.31 8.17
N ILE A 57 -5.69 -23.98 8.29
CA ILE A 57 -6.74 -23.09 8.76
C ILE A 57 -7.79 -22.93 7.66
N GLY A 58 -7.35 -22.63 6.44
CA GLY A 58 -8.27 -22.43 5.31
C GLY A 58 -9.08 -23.67 4.95
N ILE A 59 -8.49 -24.87 5.06
CA ILE A 59 -9.21 -26.14 4.84
C ILE A 59 -10.35 -26.29 5.86
N GLN A 60 -10.09 -26.09 7.16
CA GLN A 60 -11.12 -26.21 8.20
C GLN A 60 -12.26 -25.19 8.02
N ILE A 61 -11.93 -23.98 7.55
CA ILE A 61 -12.91 -22.95 7.26
C ILE A 61 -13.79 -23.37 6.07
N ALA A 62 -13.18 -23.88 4.99
CA ALA A 62 -13.90 -24.38 3.82
C ALA A 62 -14.82 -25.56 4.18
N GLU A 63 -14.33 -26.54 4.94
CA GLU A 63 -15.12 -27.67 5.42
C GLU A 63 -16.31 -27.22 6.27
N THR A 64 -16.10 -26.24 7.16
CA THR A 64 -17.17 -25.70 8.00
C THR A 64 -18.22 -24.95 7.18
N ARG A 65 -17.80 -24.19 6.16
CA ARG A 65 -18.70 -23.54 5.21
C ARG A 65 -19.55 -24.56 4.46
N ASP A 66 -18.92 -25.62 3.95
CA ASP A 66 -19.60 -26.65 3.16
C ASP A 66 -20.60 -27.43 4.02
N GLN A 67 -20.23 -27.77 5.26
CA GLN A 67 -21.16 -28.36 6.22
C GLN A 67 -22.36 -27.43 6.49
N LEU A 68 -22.13 -26.14 6.70
CA LEU A 68 -23.21 -25.18 6.94
C LEU A 68 -24.14 -25.06 5.72
N LEU A 69 -23.60 -25.12 4.51
CA LEU A 69 -24.39 -25.14 3.28
C LEU A 69 -25.23 -26.41 3.16
N GLU A 70 -24.65 -27.59 3.39
CA GLU A 70 -25.35 -28.88 3.34
C GLU A 70 -26.51 -28.94 4.34
N GLU A 71 -26.28 -28.54 5.59
CA GLU A 71 -27.30 -28.60 6.65
C GLU A 71 -28.47 -27.62 6.43
N ASN A 72 -28.24 -26.54 5.68
CA ASN A 72 -29.27 -25.55 5.35
C ASN A 72 -29.93 -25.81 3.98
N THR A 73 -29.26 -26.49 3.05
CA THR A 73 -29.85 -26.97 1.80
C THR A 73 -30.70 -28.22 2.00
N MET A 74 -30.30 -29.19 2.85
CA MET A 74 -31.10 -30.40 3.13
C MET A 74 -32.45 -30.12 3.83
N LYS A 75 -32.59 -28.97 4.50
CA LYS A 75 -33.86 -28.56 5.13
C LYS A 75 -34.88 -27.95 4.15
N THR A 76 -34.55 -27.83 2.87
CA THR A 76 -35.41 -27.22 1.84
C THR A 76 -36.50 -28.15 1.28
N ALA A 77 -36.55 -29.43 1.67
CA ALA A 77 -37.58 -30.38 1.21
C ALA A 77 -39.03 -30.00 1.59
N TRP A 78 -39.23 -29.03 2.50
CA TRP A 78 -40.54 -28.49 2.91
C TRP A 78 -40.67 -26.96 2.79
N GLY A 79 -39.82 -26.30 2.00
CA GLY A 79 -40.10 -24.95 1.47
C GLY A 79 -39.82 -23.72 2.35
N LEU A 80 -39.15 -23.85 3.50
CA LEU A 80 -38.63 -22.69 4.25
C LEU A 80 -37.12 -22.85 4.46
N ALA A 81 -36.33 -22.11 3.68
CA ALA A 81 -34.89 -22.02 3.91
C ALA A 81 -34.66 -21.39 5.30
N LYS A 82 -33.84 -22.04 6.14
CA LYS A 82 -33.38 -21.40 7.38
C LYS A 82 -32.50 -20.21 6.99
N THR A 83 -33.03 -19.02 7.18
CA THR A 83 -32.29 -17.77 6.95
C THR A 83 -31.33 -17.47 8.09
N GLN A 84 -31.54 -18.10 9.25
CA GLN A 84 -30.75 -17.90 10.47
C GLN A 84 -29.97 -19.15 10.88
N VAL A 85 -28.76 -18.94 11.36
CA VAL A 85 -27.90 -19.95 11.98
C VAL A 85 -28.54 -20.43 13.28
N SER A 86 -28.50 -21.73 13.57
CA SER A 86 -29.05 -22.27 14.83
C SER A 86 -28.18 -21.89 16.03
N ASP A 87 -28.74 -21.74 17.23
CA ASP A 87 -27.98 -21.38 18.43
C ASP A 87 -26.79 -22.34 18.70
N GLY A 88 -26.99 -23.64 18.44
CA GLY A 88 -25.92 -24.64 18.58
C GLY A 88 -24.79 -24.44 17.57
N ASP A 89 -25.14 -24.12 16.31
CA ASP A 89 -24.16 -23.84 15.26
C ASP A 89 -23.48 -22.49 15.49
N HIS A 90 -24.21 -21.51 16.03
CA HIS A 90 -23.73 -20.19 16.38
C HIS A 90 -22.58 -20.29 17.40
N ASP A 91 -22.80 -20.94 18.53
CA ASP A 91 -21.78 -21.11 19.58
C ASP A 91 -20.59 -21.96 19.10
N ARG A 92 -20.85 -22.93 18.22
CA ARG A 92 -19.80 -23.72 17.58
C ARG A 92 -18.95 -22.87 16.65
N LEU A 93 -19.58 -22.09 15.76
CA LEU A 93 -18.92 -21.22 14.79
C LEU A 93 -18.13 -20.12 15.47
N TYR A 94 -18.66 -19.52 16.54
CA TYR A 94 -17.95 -18.51 17.33
C TYR A 94 -16.65 -19.09 17.90
N ARG A 95 -16.73 -20.25 18.57
CA ARG A 95 -15.55 -20.94 19.14
C ARG A 95 -14.55 -21.42 18.09
N LEU A 96 -15.02 -21.80 16.90
CA LEU A 96 -14.13 -22.15 15.78
C LEU A 96 -13.43 -20.90 15.24
N SER A 97 -14.18 -19.81 15.03
CA SER A 97 -13.66 -18.54 14.51
C SER A 97 -12.57 -17.96 15.40
N GLU A 98 -12.77 -17.95 16.72
CA GLU A 98 -11.75 -17.53 17.69
C GLU A 98 -10.49 -18.40 17.60
N ARG A 99 -10.64 -19.73 17.56
CA ARG A 99 -9.49 -20.64 17.43
C ARG A 99 -8.73 -20.45 16.12
N TRP A 100 -9.42 -20.22 15.02
CA TRP A 100 -8.79 -19.95 13.73
C TRP A 100 -8.05 -18.61 13.74
N LYS A 101 -8.64 -17.57 14.33
CA LYS A 101 -8.00 -16.26 14.50
C LYS A 101 -6.73 -16.35 15.34
N THR A 102 -6.76 -17.05 16.47
CA THR A 102 -5.57 -17.27 17.31
C THR A 102 -4.47 -17.98 16.51
N ARG A 103 -4.80 -19.09 15.84
CA ARG A 103 -3.81 -19.84 15.03
C ARG A 103 -3.26 -19.01 13.87
N PHE A 104 -4.10 -18.18 13.25
CA PHE A 104 -3.68 -17.26 12.21
C PHE A 104 -2.66 -16.26 12.77
N GLN A 105 -2.95 -15.64 13.92
CA GLN A 105 -2.05 -14.70 14.58
C GLN A 105 -0.72 -15.37 15.00
N ASP A 106 -0.78 -16.56 15.60
CA ASP A 106 0.42 -17.32 15.97
C ASP A 106 1.28 -17.64 14.74
N THR A 107 0.64 -18.07 13.65
CA THR A 107 1.34 -18.37 12.38
C THR A 107 1.98 -17.12 11.79
N VAL A 108 1.29 -15.97 11.82
CA VAL A 108 1.86 -14.69 11.39
C VAL A 108 3.08 -14.34 12.25
N ASN A 109 2.99 -14.46 13.56
CA ASN A 109 4.06 -14.08 14.49
C ASN A 109 5.28 -15.02 14.42
N GLU A 110 5.06 -16.33 14.25
CA GLU A 110 6.12 -17.33 14.30
C GLU A 110 6.75 -17.62 12.94
N LYS A 111 5.96 -17.57 11.86
CA LYS A 111 6.36 -18.10 10.55
C LYS A 111 6.43 -17.04 9.46
N VAL A 112 5.80 -15.87 9.64
CA VAL A 112 5.83 -14.80 8.66
C VAL A 112 6.86 -13.75 9.08
N PHE A 113 7.92 -13.62 8.29
CA PHE A 113 8.85 -12.50 8.42
C PHE A 113 8.15 -11.23 7.93
N THR A 114 7.65 -10.41 8.85
CA THR A 114 7.24 -9.04 8.54
C THR A 114 8.48 -8.16 8.59
N THR A 115 8.98 -7.76 7.43
CA THR A 115 9.98 -6.69 7.37
C THR A 115 9.25 -5.37 7.48
N THR A 116 9.03 -4.86 8.70
CA THR A 116 8.84 -3.41 8.84
C THR A 116 10.20 -2.78 8.60
N ALA A 117 10.38 -2.08 7.47
CA ALA A 117 11.55 -1.24 7.32
C ALA A 117 11.62 -0.34 8.56
N PHE A 118 12.74 -0.35 9.27
CA PHE A 118 12.97 0.59 10.35
C PHE A 118 13.14 1.96 9.68
N THR A 119 12.06 2.74 9.57
CA THR A 119 12.05 4.05 8.92
C THR A 119 11.72 5.16 9.91
N ASP A 120 12.36 6.32 9.74
CA ASP A 120 12.09 7.53 10.53
C ASP A 120 10.81 8.25 10.03
N ILE A 121 10.32 7.85 8.85
CA ILE A 121 8.99 8.22 8.35
C ILE A 121 7.96 7.23 8.92
N PRO A 122 6.84 7.69 9.52
CA PRO A 122 5.82 6.78 10.05
C PRO A 122 5.28 5.82 8.98
N PRO A 123 5.31 4.49 9.19
CA PRO A 123 4.84 3.52 8.20
C PRO A 123 3.38 3.73 7.76
N ALA A 124 2.53 4.19 8.68
CA ALA A 124 1.13 4.52 8.38
C ALA A 124 0.99 5.69 7.37
N LYS A 125 1.96 6.61 7.34
CA LYS A 125 2.02 7.70 6.35
C LYS A 125 2.45 7.14 4.99
N LEU A 126 3.54 6.36 4.98
CA LEU A 126 4.04 5.70 3.75
C LEU A 126 2.99 4.79 3.11
N SER A 127 2.19 4.06 3.90
CA SER A 127 1.16 3.16 3.38
C SER A 127 0.00 3.88 2.68
N LYS A 128 -0.22 5.15 3.00
CA LYS A 128 -1.22 6.01 2.35
C LYS A 128 -0.69 6.67 1.08
N GLY A 129 0.62 6.57 0.80
CA GLY A 129 1.23 7.14 -0.39
C GLY A 129 1.47 8.65 -0.30
N ALA A 130 1.75 9.26 -1.45
CA ALA A 130 2.13 10.65 -1.64
C ALA A 130 1.11 11.65 -1.08
N GLU A 131 -0.18 11.37 -1.25
CA GLU A 131 -1.28 12.22 -0.75
C GLU A 131 -1.21 12.46 0.76
N ALA A 132 -0.65 11.53 1.53
CA ALA A 132 -0.49 11.71 2.99
C ALA A 132 0.63 12.69 3.36
N PHE A 133 1.43 13.15 2.39
CA PHE A 133 2.50 14.12 2.56
C PHE A 133 2.13 15.50 2.04
N PHE A 134 1.15 15.59 1.15
CA PHE A 134 0.66 16.86 0.62
C PHE A 134 -0.44 17.46 1.50
N SER A 135 -0.44 18.79 1.60
CA SER A 135 -1.46 19.61 2.25
C SER A 135 -2.45 20.23 1.27
N ILE A 136 -2.22 20.03 -0.03
CA ILE A 136 -3.07 20.48 -1.13
C ILE A 136 -3.77 19.29 -1.80
N GLU A 137 -4.88 19.55 -2.48
CA GLU A 137 -5.50 18.57 -3.38
C GLU A 137 -4.68 18.50 -4.67
N ILE A 138 -4.33 17.30 -5.11
CA ILE A 138 -3.50 17.10 -6.31
C ILE A 138 -4.41 16.82 -7.50
N GLY A 139 -4.24 17.59 -8.58
CA GLY A 139 -5.02 17.42 -9.80
C GLY A 139 -4.69 16.13 -10.56
N GLU A 140 -5.65 15.63 -11.35
CA GLU A 140 -5.50 14.40 -12.14
C GLU A 140 -4.34 14.49 -13.16
N GLU A 141 -3.99 15.71 -13.57
CA GLU A 141 -2.86 16.00 -14.45
C GLU A 141 -1.52 15.53 -13.87
N PHE A 142 -1.39 15.34 -12.55
CA PHE A 142 -0.17 14.84 -11.88
C PHE A 142 -0.22 13.35 -11.52
N SER A 143 -1.19 12.60 -12.06
CA SER A 143 -1.44 11.21 -11.68
C SER A 143 -0.25 10.27 -11.91
N ASP A 144 0.54 10.48 -12.97
CA ASP A 144 1.73 9.67 -13.26
C ASP A 144 2.85 9.93 -12.24
N GLU A 145 3.09 11.19 -11.87
CA GLU A 145 4.09 11.57 -10.87
C GLU A 145 3.69 11.10 -9.47
N VAL A 146 2.41 11.24 -9.12
CA VAL A 146 1.85 10.71 -7.86
C VAL A 146 2.00 9.19 -7.81
N ARG A 147 1.82 8.47 -8.92
CA ARG A 147 2.05 7.03 -8.99
C ARG A 147 3.50 6.68 -8.70
N ASP A 148 4.46 7.43 -9.25
CA ASP A 148 5.88 7.20 -9.01
C ASP A 148 6.27 7.48 -7.55
N LEU A 149 5.74 8.55 -6.95
CA LEU A 149 5.93 8.86 -5.52
C LEU A 149 5.29 7.81 -4.59
N ASN A 150 4.13 7.24 -4.99
CA ASN A 150 3.51 6.12 -4.28
C ASN A 150 4.38 4.85 -4.32
N GLU A 151 5.00 4.58 -5.48
CA GLU A 151 5.95 3.48 -5.62
C GLU A 151 7.21 3.72 -4.77
N ALA A 152 7.69 4.96 -4.68
CA ALA A 152 8.78 5.33 -3.78
C ALA A 152 8.46 5.00 -2.31
N CYS A 153 7.25 5.35 -1.83
CA CYS A 153 6.78 5.00 -0.49
C CYS A 153 6.75 3.48 -0.25
N THR A 154 6.27 2.73 -1.24
CA THR A 154 6.19 1.27 -1.17
C THR A 154 7.59 0.64 -1.12
N ASN A 155 8.52 1.12 -1.94
CA ASN A 155 9.90 0.67 -1.91
C ASN A 155 10.57 0.94 -0.57
N LEU A 156 10.31 2.12 0.04
CA LEU A 156 10.86 2.43 1.35
C LEU A 156 10.31 1.51 2.44
N LEU A 157 9.01 1.19 2.42
CA LEU A 157 8.39 0.22 3.33
C LEU A 157 9.01 -1.18 3.23
N CYS A 158 9.48 -1.55 2.02
CA CYS A 158 10.15 -2.82 1.75
C CYS A 158 11.68 -2.76 1.93
N ALA A 159 12.23 -1.65 2.45
CA ALA A 159 13.68 -1.42 2.57
C ALA A 159 14.46 -1.47 1.24
N ASN A 160 13.80 -1.23 0.10
CA ASN A 160 14.42 -1.09 -1.22
C ASN A 160 14.90 0.35 -1.42
N HIS A 161 15.93 0.76 -0.68
CA HIS A 161 16.33 2.18 -0.57
C HIS A 161 16.72 2.82 -1.92
N THR A 162 17.54 2.16 -2.75
CA THR A 162 17.92 2.71 -4.06
C THR A 162 16.70 2.91 -4.96
N SER A 163 15.80 1.92 -5.02
CA SER A 163 14.57 2.02 -5.81
C SER A 163 13.63 3.10 -5.27
N ALA A 164 13.51 3.23 -3.95
CA ALA A 164 12.71 4.27 -3.32
C ALA A 164 13.22 5.66 -3.71
N GLU A 165 14.54 5.86 -3.64
CA GLU A 165 15.16 7.12 -4.01
C GLU A 165 14.98 7.43 -5.50
N PHE A 166 15.21 6.46 -6.38
CA PHE A 166 15.05 6.63 -7.82
C PHE A 166 13.61 6.99 -8.22
N MET A 167 12.62 6.29 -7.64
CA MET A 167 11.21 6.58 -7.92
C MET A 167 10.78 7.95 -7.37
N ALA A 168 11.31 8.37 -6.21
CA ALA A 168 11.04 9.69 -5.67
C ALA A 168 11.53 10.79 -6.63
N LEU A 169 12.76 10.64 -7.11
CA LEU A 169 13.38 11.59 -8.04
C LEU A 169 12.64 11.62 -9.38
N ARG A 170 12.25 10.47 -9.93
CA ARG A 170 11.50 10.39 -11.19
C ARG A 170 10.13 11.08 -11.09
N GLY A 171 9.39 10.86 -10.00
CA GLY A 171 8.12 11.55 -9.76
C GLY A 171 8.30 13.07 -9.69
N THR A 172 9.31 13.54 -8.96
CA THR A 172 9.61 14.97 -8.89
C THR A 172 10.08 15.55 -10.24
N GLU A 173 10.80 14.78 -11.06
CA GLU A 173 11.19 15.20 -12.42
C GLU A 173 9.98 15.59 -13.27
N GLY A 174 8.95 14.75 -13.27
CA GLY A 174 7.75 14.96 -14.07
C GLY A 174 7.05 16.27 -13.68
N VAL A 175 7.00 16.58 -12.39
CA VAL A 175 6.42 17.82 -11.89
C VAL A 175 7.25 19.04 -12.27
N ILE A 176 8.59 18.95 -12.16
CA ILE A 176 9.50 20.02 -12.58
C ILE A 176 9.31 20.37 -14.06
N ARG A 177 9.16 19.36 -14.92
CA ARG A 177 8.90 19.57 -16.36
C ARG A 177 7.58 20.31 -16.58
N LYS A 178 6.49 19.84 -15.94
CA LYS A 178 5.16 20.48 -16.04
C LYS A 178 5.16 21.91 -15.52
N TRP A 179 5.83 22.15 -14.40
CA TRP A 179 5.99 23.50 -13.86
C TRP A 179 6.76 24.40 -14.81
N PHE A 180 7.84 23.89 -15.42
CA PHE A 180 8.59 24.68 -16.38
C PHE A 180 7.74 25.06 -17.59
N ASP A 181 7.04 24.09 -18.18
CA ASP A 181 6.19 24.33 -19.35
C ASP A 181 5.09 25.36 -19.03
N HIS A 182 4.58 25.34 -17.79
CA HIS A 182 3.64 26.33 -17.27
C HIS A 182 4.24 27.75 -17.19
N GLU A 183 5.46 27.89 -16.67
CA GLU A 183 6.11 29.19 -16.50
C GLU A 183 6.58 29.82 -17.82
N THR A 184 7.05 29.01 -18.77
CA THR A 184 7.58 29.55 -20.03
C THR A 184 6.57 29.67 -21.16
N ASP A 185 5.38 29.05 -21.02
CA ASP A 185 4.41 28.90 -22.12
C ASP A 185 5.06 28.28 -23.39
N GLU A 186 6.12 27.48 -23.18
CA GLU A 186 6.88 26.77 -24.21
C GLU A 186 6.76 25.27 -23.94
N ASP A 187 6.19 24.53 -24.89
CA ASP A 187 6.20 23.06 -24.89
C ASP A 187 7.54 22.60 -25.49
N ILE A 188 8.57 22.50 -24.64
CA ILE A 188 9.91 22.11 -25.08
C ILE A 188 10.07 20.61 -24.88
N GLU A 189 10.36 19.90 -25.95
CA GLU A 189 10.76 18.51 -25.89
C GLU A 189 12.18 18.41 -25.27
N TYR A 190 12.27 18.35 -23.93
CA TYR A 190 13.57 18.30 -23.24
C TYR A 190 14.30 17.00 -23.53
N LYS A 191 15.59 17.14 -23.87
CA LYS A 191 16.53 16.00 -23.88
C LYS A 191 16.91 15.53 -22.46
N ASP A 192 16.92 16.41 -21.45
CA ASP A 192 17.28 16.06 -20.08
C ASP A 192 16.73 17.03 -19.01
N TRP A 193 16.71 16.54 -17.75
CA TRP A 193 16.33 17.27 -16.52
C TRP A 193 17.10 18.60 -16.37
N TYR A 194 18.37 18.62 -16.80
CA TYR A 194 19.30 19.71 -16.53
C TYR A 194 18.89 21.02 -17.19
N GLY A 195 18.42 20.96 -18.44
CA GLY A 195 18.00 22.16 -19.16
C GLY A 195 16.88 22.93 -18.45
N ALA A 196 15.96 22.22 -17.80
CA ALA A 196 14.86 22.84 -17.05
C ALA A 196 15.38 23.55 -15.79
N ILE A 197 16.16 22.86 -14.93
CA ILE A 197 16.73 23.47 -13.72
C ILE A 197 17.70 24.61 -14.04
N ASP A 198 18.56 24.45 -15.03
CA ASP A 198 19.58 25.45 -15.35
C ASP A 198 18.92 26.74 -15.82
N ARG A 199 17.85 26.65 -16.62
CA ARG A 199 17.03 27.83 -16.98
C ARG A 199 16.36 28.44 -15.74
N MET A 200 15.79 27.63 -14.84
CA MET A 200 15.17 28.10 -13.59
C MET A 200 16.13 28.83 -12.64
N THR A 201 17.39 28.39 -12.60
CA THR A 201 18.41 28.91 -11.67
C THR A 201 19.24 30.04 -12.27
N SER A 202 19.24 30.17 -13.60
CA SER A 202 20.04 31.18 -14.33
C SER A 202 19.33 32.53 -14.52
N ASP A 203 18.01 32.60 -14.35
CA ASP A 203 17.27 33.84 -14.53
C ASP A 203 17.35 34.70 -13.25
N GLU A 204 18.20 35.73 -13.27
CA GLU A 204 18.39 36.69 -12.15
C GLU A 204 17.11 37.48 -11.80
N THR A 205 16.07 37.40 -12.64
CA THR A 205 14.77 38.07 -12.39
C THR A 205 13.86 37.26 -11.48
N VAL A 206 14.12 35.96 -11.29
CA VAL A 206 13.36 35.09 -10.39
C VAL A 206 13.96 35.19 -8.98
N PRO A 207 13.19 35.65 -7.96
CA PRO A 207 13.71 35.75 -6.61
C PRO A 207 14.21 34.38 -6.13
N PRO A 208 15.30 34.32 -5.34
CA PRO A 208 15.89 33.06 -4.91
C PRO A 208 14.91 32.29 -4.02
N ARG A 209 14.11 31.41 -4.61
CA ARG A 209 13.19 30.53 -3.89
C ARG A 209 14.01 29.45 -3.19
N LYS A 210 13.63 29.14 -1.95
CA LYS A 210 14.30 28.11 -1.14
C LYS A 210 14.23 26.74 -1.82
N ASP A 211 13.17 26.53 -2.59
CA ASP A 211 12.86 25.30 -3.31
C ASP A 211 13.84 25.06 -4.47
N LEU A 212 14.38 26.13 -5.09
CA LEU A 212 15.42 26.02 -6.13
C LEU A 212 16.73 25.41 -5.57
N LYS A 213 17.08 25.65 -4.31
CA LYS A 213 18.25 25.00 -3.68
C LYS A 213 18.02 23.52 -3.45
N LEU A 214 16.78 23.10 -3.22
CA LEU A 214 16.42 21.69 -3.13
C LEU A 214 16.45 21.02 -4.50
N LEU A 215 16.14 21.75 -5.57
CA LEU A 215 16.29 21.26 -6.95
C LEU A 215 17.73 20.89 -7.28
N ASP A 216 18.72 21.73 -6.91
CA ASP A 216 20.14 21.41 -7.08
C ASP A 216 20.53 20.12 -6.33
N TYR A 217 20.06 19.96 -5.09
CA TYR A 217 20.27 18.73 -4.31
C TYR A 217 19.66 17.51 -5.02
N LEU A 218 18.40 17.58 -5.46
CA LEU A 218 17.72 16.47 -6.12
C LEU A 218 18.39 16.11 -7.46
N ARG A 219 18.88 17.10 -8.20
CA ARG A 219 19.67 16.91 -9.42
C ARG A 219 20.93 16.09 -9.15
N ASP A 220 21.72 16.49 -8.16
CA ASP A 220 22.96 15.80 -7.81
C ASP A 220 22.68 14.35 -7.37
N ARG A 221 21.65 14.17 -6.54
CA ARG A 221 21.21 12.82 -6.11
C ARG A 221 20.77 11.94 -7.28
N ARG A 222 20.06 12.46 -8.27
CA ARG A 222 19.63 11.71 -9.47
C ARG A 222 20.81 11.15 -10.24
N ASN A 223 21.88 11.93 -10.39
CA ASN A 223 23.09 11.47 -11.07
C ASN A 223 23.81 10.40 -10.29
N GLU A 224 23.92 10.57 -8.98
CA GLU A 224 24.56 9.58 -8.12
C GLU A 224 23.80 8.25 -8.14
N VAL A 225 22.48 8.28 -7.95
CA VAL A 225 21.62 7.08 -7.85
C VAL A 225 21.54 6.32 -9.18
N ALA A 226 21.68 7.02 -10.31
CA ALA A 226 21.74 6.39 -11.63
C ALA A 226 23.05 5.63 -11.90
N HIS A 227 24.10 5.83 -11.08
CA HIS A 227 25.37 5.15 -11.24
C HIS A 227 25.28 3.69 -10.76
N PRO A 228 25.71 2.67 -11.53
CA PRO A 228 25.56 1.26 -11.18
C PRO A 228 26.15 0.87 -9.82
N ASP A 229 27.24 1.53 -9.44
CA ASP A 229 27.98 1.27 -8.19
C ASP A 229 27.40 2.00 -6.97
N ARG A 230 26.39 2.87 -7.14
CA ARG A 230 25.79 3.60 -6.04
C ARG A 230 24.63 2.80 -5.43
N HIS A 231 24.71 2.61 -4.11
CA HIS A 231 23.63 2.00 -3.33
C HIS A 231 23.16 2.95 -2.24
N SER A 232 21.91 3.40 -2.33
CA SER A 232 21.34 4.33 -1.36
C SER A 232 21.22 3.68 0.01
N THR A 233 21.61 4.41 1.04
CA THR A 233 21.32 4.02 2.41
C THR A 233 19.86 4.35 2.75
N LYS A 234 19.36 3.80 3.86
CA LYS A 234 18.07 4.19 4.44
C LYS A 234 17.95 5.72 4.53
N ARG A 235 18.97 6.37 5.12
CA ARG A 235 18.98 7.81 5.36
C ARG A 235 18.93 8.60 4.05
N ASP A 236 19.63 8.14 3.01
CA ASP A 236 19.61 8.78 1.70
C ASP A 236 18.19 8.74 1.11
N ALA A 237 17.57 7.56 1.09
CA ALA A 237 16.23 7.38 0.55
C ALA A 237 15.18 8.20 1.32
N GLU A 238 15.25 8.24 2.65
CA GLU A 238 14.34 9.02 3.48
C GLU A 238 14.48 10.53 3.28
N ASN A 239 15.71 11.03 3.23
CA ASN A 239 15.98 12.44 3.01
C ASN A 239 15.52 12.87 1.62
N THR A 240 15.85 12.08 0.59
CA THR A 240 15.43 12.38 -0.78
C THR A 240 13.91 12.31 -0.91
N LEU A 241 13.23 11.34 -0.29
CA LEU A 241 11.77 11.27 -0.33
C LEU A 241 11.10 12.49 0.36
N ARG A 242 11.62 12.95 1.50
CA ARG A 242 11.11 14.16 2.17
C ARG A 242 11.27 15.41 1.31
N ASN A 243 12.47 15.61 0.75
CA ASN A 243 12.76 16.75 -0.10
C ASN A 243 11.96 16.70 -1.41
N ALA A 244 11.75 15.51 -1.98
CA ALA A 244 10.90 15.29 -3.15
C ALA A 244 9.47 15.75 -2.87
N PHE A 245 8.87 15.38 -1.73
CA PHE A 245 7.53 15.84 -1.37
C PHE A 245 7.44 17.36 -1.17
N GLU A 246 8.41 17.96 -0.48
CA GLU A 246 8.45 19.42 -0.26
C GLU A 246 8.50 20.19 -1.59
N VAL A 247 9.40 19.79 -2.48
CA VAL A 247 9.55 20.40 -3.80
C VAL A 247 8.31 20.16 -4.66
N THR A 248 7.84 18.92 -4.76
CA THR A 248 6.68 18.57 -5.59
C THR A 248 5.44 19.33 -5.15
N GLU A 249 5.17 19.44 -3.84
CA GLU A 249 4.03 20.20 -3.34
C GLU A 249 4.13 21.68 -3.72
N SER A 250 5.30 22.28 -3.56
CA SER A 250 5.52 23.69 -3.89
C SER A 250 5.24 23.96 -5.37
N LEU A 251 5.78 23.13 -6.26
CA LEU A 251 5.62 23.29 -7.71
C LEU A 251 4.18 23.05 -8.16
N ILE A 252 3.49 22.06 -7.59
CA ILE A 252 2.07 21.82 -7.92
C ILE A 252 1.22 23.01 -7.48
N ARG A 253 1.48 23.55 -6.28
CA ARG A 253 0.76 24.74 -5.79
C ARG A 253 0.95 25.92 -6.74
N ASP A 254 2.18 26.18 -7.20
CA ASP A 254 2.47 27.24 -8.15
C ASP A 254 1.67 27.08 -9.45
N ILE A 255 1.55 25.86 -9.99
CA ILE A 255 0.80 25.58 -11.23
C ILE A 255 -0.72 25.77 -11.02
N GLN A 256 -1.26 25.31 -9.89
CA GLN A 256 -2.70 25.25 -9.65
C GLN A 256 -3.29 26.54 -9.08
N GLU A 257 -2.49 27.32 -8.35
CA GLU A 257 -2.87 28.58 -7.73
C GLU A 257 -1.96 29.73 -8.22
N PRO A 258 -1.95 30.06 -9.52
CA PRO A 258 -1.12 31.15 -10.03
C PRO A 258 -1.55 32.49 -9.41
N GLU A 259 -0.58 33.24 -8.87
CA GLU A 259 -0.79 34.57 -8.23
C GLU A 259 -1.40 35.63 -9.15
#